data_AF-A0A537ZNZ5-F1
#
_entry.id   AF-A0A537ZNZ5-F1
#
_cell.length_a   1.000
_cell.length_b   1.000
_cell.length_c   1.000
_cell.angle_alpha   90.00
_cell.angle_beta   90.00
_cell.angle_gamma   90.00
#
_symmetry.space_group_name_H-M   'P 1'
#
loop_
_entity.id
_entity.type
_entity.pdbx_description
1 polymer ?
#
loop_
_entity_poly.entity_id
_entity_poly.type
_entity_poly.pdbx_seq_one_letter_code
_entity_poly.pdbx_strand_id
1 'polypeptide(L)'
;MPGTRVHYGLGYSGHGVGPSWLGGQILASLAVERDDEWTALPLATRKVPSLPPEPLKRLGGGLVRAAIMACEEAEEEGRRGSVLARAAATLPRLVNMQIGTR
;
A
#
# COMPACT_ATOMS: atom_id res chain seq x y z
N MET A 1 4.74 -17.47 -25.52
CA MET A 1 5.69 -18.57 -25.21
C MET A 1 5.12 -19.38 -24.06
N PRO A 2 4.52 -20.56 -24.31
CA PRO A 2 4.15 -21.48 -23.24
C PRO A 2 5.42 -21.89 -22.46
N GLY A 3 5.40 -21.79 -21.12
CA GLY A 3 6.54 -22.17 -20.26
C GLY A 3 7.43 -21.02 -19.77
N THR A 4 7.14 -19.76 -20.10
CA THR A 4 7.92 -18.62 -19.57
C THR A 4 7.38 -18.16 -18.21
N ARG A 5 8.24 -18.16 -17.18
CA ARG A 5 7.95 -17.52 -15.88
C ARG A 5 8.32 -16.05 -15.94
N VAL A 6 7.37 -15.16 -15.71
CA VAL A 6 7.58 -13.72 -15.65
C VAL A 6 7.52 -13.28 -14.20
N HIS A 7 8.61 -12.69 -13.71
CA HIS A 7 8.72 -12.13 -12.37
C HIS A 7 8.78 -10.61 -12.47
N TYR A 8 8.07 -9.90 -11.59
CA TYR A 8 8.00 -8.45 -11.61
C TYR A 8 8.11 -7.86 -10.20
N GLY A 9 8.80 -6.73 -10.09
CA GLY A 9 8.79 -5.86 -8.92
C GLY A 9 8.18 -4.51 -9.30
N LEU A 10 7.16 -4.06 -8.57
CA LEU A 10 6.36 -2.88 -8.89
C LEU A 10 6.18 -2.00 -7.65
N GLY A 11 5.65 -0.79 -7.84
CA GLY A 11 5.24 0.09 -6.75
C GLY A 11 6.35 0.95 -6.14
N TYR A 12 7.47 1.12 -6.85
CA TYR A 12 8.51 2.07 -6.44
C TYR A 12 8.07 3.51 -6.75
N SER A 13 8.02 4.37 -5.74
CA SER A 13 7.70 5.80 -5.87
C SER A 13 8.89 6.67 -5.40
N GLY A 14 9.04 7.88 -5.95
CA GLY A 14 10.13 8.81 -5.63
C GLY A 14 11.41 8.59 -6.45
N HIS A 15 12.59 8.80 -5.84
CA HIS A 15 13.92 8.75 -6.50
C HIS A 15 14.32 7.36 -7.04
N GLY A 16 13.51 6.31 -6.85
CA GLY A 16 13.49 5.07 -7.63
C GLY A 16 14.71 4.13 -7.54
N VAL A 17 15.93 4.66 -7.48
CA VAL A 17 17.20 3.93 -7.59
C VAL A 17 17.38 2.96 -6.42
N GLY A 18 17.24 3.44 -5.18
CA GLY A 18 17.37 2.61 -3.99
C GLY A 18 16.31 1.49 -3.93
N PRO A 19 15.01 1.81 -4.04
CA PRO A 19 13.96 0.80 -4.04
C PRO A 19 14.06 -0.21 -5.19
N SER A 20 14.44 0.23 -6.40
CA SER A 20 14.59 -0.68 -7.55
C SER A 20 15.80 -1.61 -7.39
N TRP A 21 16.90 -1.11 -6.81
CA TRP A 21 18.05 -1.96 -6.50
C TRP A 21 17.70 -3.02 -5.46
N LEU A 22 17.10 -2.63 -4.32
CA LEU A 22 16.71 -3.55 -3.26
C LEU A 22 15.66 -4.56 -3.75
N GLY A 23 14.63 -4.06 -4.43
CA GLY A 23 13.57 -4.90 -5.00
C GLY A 23 14.10 -5.84 -6.08
N GLY A 24 15.12 -5.44 -6.83
CA GLY A 24 15.81 -6.30 -7.79
C GLY A 24 16.54 -7.47 -7.12
N GLN A 25 17.24 -7.23 -6.00
CA GLN A 25 17.87 -8.30 -5.21
C GLN A 25 16.84 -9.30 -4.68
N ILE A 26 15.78 -8.78 -4.05
CA ILE A 26 14.68 -9.60 -3.54
C ILE A 26 14.04 -10.43 -4.67
N LEU A 27 13.73 -9.80 -5.80
CA LEU A 27 13.09 -10.47 -6.93
C LEU A 27 13.99 -11.55 -7.53
N ALA A 28 15.30 -11.29 -7.63
CA ALA A 28 16.26 -12.27 -8.12
C ALA A 28 16.32 -13.48 -7.18
N SER A 29 16.49 -13.28 -5.87
CA SER A 29 16.54 -14.38 -4.89
C SER A 29 15.24 -15.19 -4.86
N LEU A 30 14.08 -14.53 -4.92
CA LEU A 30 12.78 -15.22 -4.99
C LEU A 30 12.60 -16.01 -6.29
N ALA A 31 13.06 -15.49 -7.44
CA ALA A 31 12.91 -16.16 -8.73
C ALA A 31 13.73 -17.46 -8.85
N VAL A 32 14.82 -17.57 -8.10
CA VAL A 32 15.65 -18.78 -8.01
C VAL A 32 15.45 -19.56 -6.70
N GLU A 33 14.41 -19.24 -5.93
CA GLU A 33 14.02 -19.94 -4.69
C GLU A 33 15.17 -20.05 -3.66
N ARG A 34 15.98 -19.00 -3.55
CA ARG A 34 17.06 -18.92 -2.54
C ARG A 34 16.48 -18.58 -1.17
N ASP A 35 17.09 -19.16 -0.13
CA ASP A 35 16.86 -18.77 1.27
C ASP A 35 18.06 -17.95 1.75
N ASP A 36 17.97 -16.62 1.64
CA ASP A 36 19.05 -15.69 1.96
C ASP A 36 18.55 -14.41 2.65
N GLU A 37 19.47 -13.49 2.90
CA GLU A 37 19.17 -12.24 3.59
C GLU A 37 18.08 -11.41 2.89
N TRP A 38 17.96 -11.51 1.56
CA TRP A 38 16.98 -10.75 0.78
C TRP A 38 15.58 -11.33 0.91
N THR A 39 15.44 -12.66 0.90
CA THR A 39 14.15 -13.33 1.11
C THR A 39 13.69 -13.30 2.57
N ALA A 40 14.61 -13.13 3.51
CA ALA A 40 14.30 -12.96 4.93
C ALA A 40 13.81 -11.55 5.29
N LEU A 41 13.98 -10.55 4.41
CA LEU A 41 13.55 -9.19 4.69
C LEU A 41 12.04 -9.11 4.96
N PRO A 42 11.58 -8.27 5.93
CA PRO A 42 10.16 -8.03 6.15
C PRO A 42 9.43 -7.54 4.88
N LEU A 43 10.14 -6.90 3.96
CA LEU A 43 9.58 -6.46 2.68
C LEU A 43 9.20 -7.64 1.77
N ALA A 44 9.96 -8.74 1.81
CA ALA A 44 9.72 -9.94 1.02
C ALA A 44 8.69 -10.89 1.68
N THR A 45 8.61 -10.89 3.01
CA THR A 45 7.76 -11.81 3.79
C THR A 45 6.41 -11.22 4.22
N ARG A 46 6.19 -9.92 3.99
CA ARG A 46 4.95 -9.23 4.37
C ARG A 46 3.73 -9.78 3.63
N LYS A 47 2.72 -10.19 4.40
CA LYS A 47 1.37 -10.48 3.89
C LYS A 47 0.50 -9.25 3.98
N VAL A 48 -0.05 -8.80 2.85
CA VAL A 48 -1.02 -7.69 2.82
C VAL A 48 -2.42 -8.24 3.09
N PRO A 49 -3.19 -7.66 4.03
CA PRO A 49 -4.58 -8.06 4.26
C PRO A 49 -5.41 -7.96 2.98
N SER A 50 -6.25 -8.96 2.73
CA SER A 50 -7.22 -8.89 1.63
C SER A 50 -8.30 -7.87 1.95
N LEU A 51 -8.65 -7.07 0.94
CA LEU A 51 -9.79 -6.17 1.03
C LEU A 51 -11.11 -6.97 1.06
N PRO A 52 -12.17 -6.44 1.70
CA PRO A 52 -13.51 -7.06 1.61
C PRO A 52 -13.98 -7.17 0.15
N PRO A 53 -14.89 -8.12 -0.16
CA PRO A 53 -15.39 -8.30 -1.52
C PRO A 53 -16.21 -7.09 -2.02
N GLU A 54 -16.44 -7.02 -3.33
CA GLU A 54 -17.36 -6.03 -3.92
C GLU A 54 -18.80 -6.28 -3.44
N PRO A 55 -19.62 -5.23 -3.20
CA PRO A 55 -19.39 -3.81 -3.52
C PRO A 55 -18.72 -3.00 -2.40
N LEU A 56 -18.42 -3.64 -1.25
CA LEU A 56 -17.91 -2.96 -0.06
C LEU A 56 -16.55 -2.30 -0.31
N LYS A 57 -15.68 -2.96 -1.08
CA LYS A 57 -14.38 -2.40 -1.48
C LYS A 57 -14.51 -1.06 -2.21
N ARG A 58 -15.39 -1.00 -3.22
CA ARG A 58 -15.59 0.22 -4.01
C ARG A 58 -16.22 1.35 -3.19
N LEU A 59 -17.27 1.04 -2.43
CA LEU A 59 -17.96 2.03 -1.60
C LEU A 59 -17.08 2.53 -0.46
N GLY A 60 -16.44 1.62 0.27
CA GLY A 60 -15.52 1.95 1.35
C GLY A 60 -14.29 2.71 0.85
N GLY A 61 -13.69 2.28 -0.26
CA GLY A 61 -12.56 2.97 -0.88
C GLY A 61 -12.91 4.39 -1.34
N GLY A 62 -14.08 4.57 -1.96
CA GLY A 62 -14.58 5.89 -2.35
C GLY A 62 -14.84 6.80 -1.16
N LEU A 63 -15.47 6.28 -0.11
CA LEU A 63 -15.74 7.02 1.13
C LEU A 63 -14.45 7.47 1.82
N VAL A 64 -13.48 6.56 2.00
CA VAL A 64 -12.19 6.88 2.63
C VAL A 64 -11.44 7.92 1.81
N ARG A 65 -11.39 7.77 0.48
CA ARG A 65 -10.75 8.75 -0.39
C ARG A 65 -11.39 10.14 -0.30
N ALA A 66 -12.72 10.21 -0.34
CA ALA A 66 -13.44 11.48 -0.19
C ALA A 66 -13.19 12.14 1.17
N ALA A 67 -13.11 11.35 2.24
CA ALA A 67 -12.81 11.84 3.58
C ALA A 67 -11.38 12.39 3.69
N ILE A 68 -10.38 11.73 3.09
CA ILE A 68 -9.00 12.21 3.06
C ILE A 68 -8.91 13.55 2.33
N MET A 69 -9.47 13.64 1.11
CA MET A 69 -9.49 14.88 0.33
C MET A 69 -10.14 16.03 1.10
N ALA A 70 -11.27 15.79 1.77
CA ALA A 70 -11.96 16.81 2.56
C ALA A 70 -11.16 17.24 3.80
N CYS A 71 -10.33 16.36 4.36
CA CYS A 71 -9.40 16.72 5.43
C CYS A 71 -8.24 17.56 4.91
N GLU A 72 -7.65 17.19 3.78
CA GLU A 72 -6.55 17.91 3.13
C GLU A 72 -6.98 19.34 2.74
N GLU A 73 -8.13 19.50 2.09
CA GLU A 73 -8.67 20.80 1.68
C GLU A 73 -8.94 21.72 2.89
N ALA A 74 -9.47 21.17 3.98
CA ALA A 74 -9.66 21.94 5.21
C ALA A 74 -8.33 22.38 5.83
N GLU A 75 -7.29 21.54 5.80
CA GLU A 75 -5.95 21.88 6.29
C GLU A 75 -5.27 22.95 5.43
N GLU A 76 -5.41 22.90 4.10
CA GLU A 76 -4.92 23.92 3.18
C GLU A 76 -5.55 25.30 3.45
N GLU A 77 -6.82 25.33 3.84
CA GLU A 77 -7.53 26.54 4.24
C GLU A 77 -7.19 27.02 5.67
N GLY A 78 -6.26 26.36 6.37
CA GLY A 78 -5.90 26.66 7.75
C GLY A 78 -6.99 26.30 8.77
N ARG A 79 -7.97 25.49 8.37
CA ARG A 79 -9.06 24.98 9.21
C ARG A 79 -8.76 23.54 9.64
N ARG A 80 -9.50 23.03 10.62
CA ARG A 80 -9.45 21.60 10.96
C ARG A 80 -10.52 20.86 10.15
N GLY A 81 -10.14 19.74 9.53
CA GLY A 81 -11.09 18.82 8.88
C GLY A 81 -12.22 18.40 9.81
N SER A 82 -13.43 18.26 9.25
CA SER A 82 -14.64 17.98 10.02
C SER A 82 -14.53 16.68 10.83
N VAL A 83 -15.24 16.59 11.97
CA VAL A 83 -15.20 15.41 12.85
C VAL A 83 -15.62 14.13 12.11
N LEU A 84 -16.58 14.24 11.19
CA LEU A 84 -17.02 13.14 10.34
C LEU A 84 -15.95 12.72 9.31
N ALA A 85 -15.25 13.68 8.69
CA ALA A 85 -14.16 13.37 7.77
C ALA A 85 -12.99 12.69 8.49
N ARG A 86 -12.63 13.18 9.68
CA ARG A 86 -11.61 12.54 10.53
C ARG A 86 -12.03 11.15 11.02
N ALA A 87 -13.29 10.96 11.37
CA ALA A 87 -13.82 9.65 11.76
C ALA A 87 -13.84 8.66 10.58
N ALA A 88 -14.24 9.11 9.39
CA ALA A 88 -14.21 8.30 8.17
C ALA A 88 -12.77 7.96 7.75
N ALA A 89 -11.81 8.87 7.92
CA ALA A 89 -10.38 8.61 7.70
C ALA A 89 -9.79 7.60 8.69
N THR A 90 -10.42 7.35 9.83
CA THR A 90 -10.03 6.27 10.77
C THR A 90 -10.69 4.92 10.49
N LEU A 91 -11.69 4.82 9.61
CA LEU A 91 -12.31 3.55 9.22
C LEU A 91 -11.30 2.48 8.77
N PRO A 92 -10.23 2.81 8.02
CA PRO A 92 -9.21 1.83 7.64
C PRO A 92 -8.53 1.15 8.85
N ARG A 93 -8.42 1.85 9.99
CA ARG A 93 -7.83 1.30 11.21
C ARG A 93 -8.72 0.21 11.82
N LEU A 94 -10.04 0.28 11.65
CA LEU A 94 -11.00 -0.72 12.15
C LEU A 94 -10.92 -2.05 11.39
N VAL A 95 -10.48 -2.04 10.13
CA VAL A 95 -10.22 -3.23 9.32
C VAL A 95 -8.75 -3.69 9.39
N ASN A 96 -8.03 -3.28 10.43
CA ASN A 96 -6.60 -3.55 10.65
C ASN A 96 -5.72 -3.15 9.44
N MET A 97 -6.20 -2.17 8.66
CA MET A 97 -5.54 -1.66 7.47
C MET A 97 -4.77 -0.41 7.89
N GLN A 98 -3.48 -0.58 8.19
CA GLN A 98 -2.58 0.53 8.47
C GLN A 98 -2.30 1.27 7.16
N ILE A 99 -3.14 2.26 6.83
CA ILE A 99 -2.81 3.24 5.80
C ILE A 99 -1.72 4.12 6.41
N GLY A 100 -0.52 4.08 5.82
CA GLY A 100 0.58 4.95 6.21
C GLY A 100 0.14 6.39 6.03
N THR A 101 -0.19 7.05 7.14
CA THR A 101 -0.38 8.49 7.17
C THR A 101 0.99 9.10 7.47
N ARG A 102 1.51 9.81 6.47
CA ARG A 102 2.84 10.45 6.35
C ARG A 102 3.93 9.57 5.73
#